data_AF-A0A2E7F581-F1
#
_entry.id   AF-A0A2E7F581-F1
#
_cell.length_a   1.000
_cell.length_b   1.000
_cell.length_c   1.000
_cell.angle_alpha   90.00
_cell.angle_beta   90.00
_cell.angle_gamma   90.00
#
_symmetry.space_group_name_H-M   'P 1'
#
loop_
_entity.id
_entity.type
_entity.pdbx_description
1 polymer ?
#
loop_
_entity_poly.entity_id
_entity_poly.type
_entity_poly.pdbx_seq_one_letter_code
_entity_poly.pdbx_strand_id
1 'polypeptide(L)' 'MLNKLRESEPKYNQFITFVLVDWDTYKKHEVTTSRKIPRRSTLVLIKNGGEVKRLVAQTSEEKIKTLLDIGITK' A
#
# COMPACT_ATOMS: atom_id res chain seq x y z
N MET A 1 -9.80 -8.19 -3.36
CA MET A 1 -8.52 -8.69 -3.90
C MET A 1 -7.41 -8.65 -2.87
N LEU A 2 -7.04 -7.48 -2.31
CA LEU A 2 -5.94 -7.40 -1.33
C LEU A 2 -6.13 -8.35 -0.13
N ASN A 3 -7.34 -8.43 0.44
CA ASN A 3 -7.62 -9.37 1.54
C ASN A 3 -7.40 -10.82 1.13
N LYS A 4 -7.87 -11.24 -0.06
CA LYS A 4 -7.64 -12.58 -0.60
C LYS A 4 -6.14 -12.93 -0.68
N LEU A 5 -5.31 -12.01 -1.21
CA LEU A 5 -3.86 -12.21 -1.28
C LEU A 5 -3.23 -12.36 0.12
N ARG A 6 -3.69 -11.55 1.08
CA ARG A 6 -3.23 -11.60 2.48
C ARG A 6 -3.64 -12.89 3.19
N GLU A 7 -4.81 -13.42 2.86
CA GLU A 7 -5.31 -14.69 3.40
C GLU A 7 -4.58 -15.89 2.78
N SER A 8 -4.35 -15.86 1.46
CA SER A 8 -3.65 -16.94 0.76
C SER A 8 -2.15 -17.01 1.11
N GLU A 9 -1.51 -15.88 1.39
CA GLU A 9 -0.08 -15.83 1.70
C GLU A 9 0.18 -15.10 3.04
N PRO A 10 0.22 -15.84 4.17
CA PRO A 10 0.35 -15.25 5.50
C PRO A 10 1.66 -14.48 5.71
N LYS A 11 2.70 -14.77 4.92
CA LYS A 11 3.98 -14.05 4.91
C LYS A 11 3.81 -12.53 4.76
N TYR A 12 2.83 -12.08 3.96
CA TYR A 12 2.61 -10.65 3.78
C TYR A 12 2.19 -9.97 5.08
N ASN A 13 1.33 -10.61 5.88
CA ASN A 13 0.91 -10.06 7.17
C ASN A 13 2.02 -10.13 8.24
N GLN A 14 2.96 -11.08 8.10
CA GLN A 14 4.08 -11.22 9.04
C GLN A 14 5.17 -10.17 8.81
N PHE A 15 5.46 -9.83 7.56
CA PHE A 15 6.56 -8.92 7.21
C PHE A 15 6.11 -7.49 6.89
N ILE A 16 4.83 -7.26 6.57
CA ILE A 16 4.31 -5.95 6.15
C ILE A 16 3.23 -5.47 7.13
N THR A 17 3.40 -4.25 7.63
CA THR A 17 2.35 -3.54 8.37
C THR A 17 1.40 -2.86 7.38
N PHE A 18 0.12 -3.26 7.41
CA PHE A 18 -0.93 -2.64 6.60
C PHE A 18 -1.61 -1.53 7.38
N VAL A 19 -1.45 -0.30 6.90
CA VAL A 19 -2.15 0.88 7.45
C VAL A 19 -3.26 1.28 6.49
N LEU A 20 -4.50 1.22 6.96
CA LEU A 20 -5.66 1.72 6.22
C LEU A 20 -5.91 3.17 6.63
N VAL A 21 -5.81 4.07 5.65
CA VAL A 21 -6.08 5.50 5.84
C VAL A 21 -7.28 5.87 4.98
N ASP A 22 -8.32 6.39 5.61
CA ASP A 22 -9.48 6.91 4.90
C ASP A 22 -9.15 8.26 4.27
N TRP A 23 -9.13 8.33 2.93
CA TRP A 23 -8.76 9.57 2.24
C TRP A 23 -9.76 10.70 2.52
N ASP A 24 -11.07 10.42 2.54
CA ASP A 24 -12.08 11.47 2.70
C ASP A 24 -12.01 12.14 4.08
N THR A 25 -11.64 11.39 5.11
CA THR A 25 -11.34 11.85 6.48
C THR A 25 -10.02 12.61 6.54
N TYR A 26 -8.95 12.05 5.97
CA TYR A 26 -7.59 12.59 6.11
C TYR A 26 -7.14 13.48 4.95
N LYS A 27 -8.00 13.85 4.00
CA LYS A 27 -7.64 14.60 2.76
C LYS A 27 -6.84 15.89 2.99
N LYS A 28 -7.02 16.55 4.14
CA LYS A 28 -6.31 17.78 4.53
C LYS A 28 -5.13 17.53 5.48
N HIS A 29 -4.94 16.30 5.93
CA HIS A 29 -3.91 15.93 6.90
C HIS A 29 -2.57 15.70 6.22
N GLU A 30 -1.47 15.87 6.95
CA GLU A 30 -0.11 15.75 6.43
C GLU A 30 0.14 14.40 5.75
N VAL A 31 -0.49 13.33 6.20
CA VAL A 31 -0.36 11.98 5.63
C VAL A 31 -0.78 11.91 4.16
N THR A 32 -1.79 12.67 3.74
CA THR A 32 -2.21 12.73 2.32
C THR A 32 -1.54 13.88 1.59
N THR A 33 -1.36 15.04 2.22
CA THR A 33 -0.85 16.25 1.56
C THR A 33 0.67 16.18 1.32
N SER A 34 1.45 15.72 2.31
CA SER A 34 2.92 15.58 2.17
C SER A 34 3.30 14.62 1.04
N ARG A 35 2.54 13.54 0.87
CA ARG A 35 2.77 12.51 -0.15
C ARG A 35 2.00 12.76 -1.45
N LYS A 36 1.22 13.85 -1.54
CA LYS A 36 0.37 14.21 -2.68
C LYS A 36 -0.53 13.05 -3.11
N ILE A 37 -1.21 12.42 -2.15
CA ILE A 37 -2.08 11.27 -2.40
C ILE A 37 -3.36 11.75 -3.10
N PRO A 38 -3.63 11.30 -4.35
CA PRO A 38 -4.83 11.71 -5.08
C PRO A 38 -6.09 11.09 -4.46
N ARG A 39 -7.27 11.65 -4.79
CA ARG A 39 -8.58 11.09 -4.41
C ARG A 39 -8.91 9.82 -5.21
N ARG A 40 -8.05 8.82 -5.11
CA ARG A 40 -8.18 7.49 -5.72
C ARG A 40 -7.51 6.48 -4.83
N SER A 41 -7.96 5.23 -4.86
CA SER A 41 -7.33 4.11 -4.14
C SER A 41 -5.84 4.07 -4.46
N THR A 42 -5.01 4.38 -3.46
CA THR A 42 -3.57 4.50 -3.60
C THR A 42 -2.90 3.57 -2.60
N LEU A 43 -2.05 2.67 -3.10
CA LEU A 43 -1.20 1.83 -2.28
C LEU A 43 0.22 2.40 -2.33
N VAL A 44 0.79 2.65 -1.17
CA VAL A 44 2.15 3.16 -1.01
C VAL A 44 2.95 2.15 -0.20
N LEU A 45 4.03 1.63 -0.77
CA LEU A 45 4.98 0.79 -0.07
C LEU A 45 6.07 1.67 0.53
N ILE A 46 6.23 1.60 1.84
CA ILE A 46 7.25 2.31 2.59
C ILE A 46 8.23 1.28 3.16
N LYS A 47 9.52 1.46 2.90
CA LYS A 47 10.60 0.61 3.43
C LYS A 47 11.79 1.49 3.80
N ASN A 48 12.47 1.20 4.91
CA ASN A 48 13.63 1.96 5.40
C ASN A 48 13.36 3.48 5.53
N GLY A 49 12.13 3.87 5.91
CA GLY A 49 11.71 5.27 6.03
C GLY A 49 11.39 5.99 4.71
N GLY A 50 11.61 5.34 3.56
CA GLY A 50 11.36 5.91 2.23
C GLY A 50 10.18 5.25 1.50
N GLU A 51 9.57 5.97 0.57
CA GLU A 51 8.62 5.40 -0.38
C GLU A 51 9.37 4.61 -1.46
N VAL A 52 9.13 3.31 -1.54
CA VAL A 52 9.77 2.43 -2.54
C VAL A 52 8.96 2.42 -3.83
N LYS A 53 7.63 2.29 -3.69
CA LYS A 53 6.75 2.14 -4.84
C LYS A 53 5.32 2.56 -4.51
N ARG A 54 4.62 3.09 -5.52
CA ARG A 54 3.24 3.56 -5.42
C ARG A 54 2.40 3.00 -6.55
N LEU A 55 1.19 2.58 -6.23
CA LEU A 55 0.17 2.21 -7.21
C LEU A 55 -1.04 3.12 -7.01
N VAL A 56 -1.44 3.86 -8.05
CA VAL A 56 -2.60 4.73 -8.04
C VAL A 56 -3.70 4.11 -8.89
N ALA A 57 -4.91 3.98 -8.32
CA ALA A 57 -6.09 3.41 -8.96
C ALA A 57 -5.86 2.04 -9.62
N GLN A 58 -4.94 1.23 -9.06
CA GLN A 58 -4.56 -0.05 -9.63
C GLN A 58 -5.39 -1.19 -9.02
N THR A 59 -5.93 -2.04 -9.88
CA THR A 59 -6.79 -3.17 -9.50
C THR A 59 -6.26 -4.53 -9.98
N SER A 60 -5.17 -4.55 -10.76
CA SER A 60 -4.53 -5.79 -11.21
C SER A 60 -3.88 -6.55 -10.04
N GLU A 61 -4.21 -7.84 -9.92
CA GLU A 61 -3.67 -8.72 -8.87
C GLU A 61 -2.17 -8.81 -8.93
N GLU A 62 -1.64 -9.02 -10.13
CA GLU A 62 -0.23 -9.21 -10.38
C GLU A 62 0.58 -7.98 -9.95
N LYS A 63 0.07 -6.77 -10.23
CA LYS A 63 0.72 -5.53 -9.81
C LYS A 63 0.70 -5.36 -8.30
N ILE A 64 -0.40 -5.72 -7.64
CA ILE A 64 -0.50 -5.66 -6.17
C ILE A 64 0.42 -6.71 -5.55
N LYS A 65 0.41 -7.94 -6.04
CA LYS A 65 1.30 -9.02 -5.58
C LYS A 65 2.76 -8.62 -5.73
N THR A 66 3.16 -8.10 -6.90
CA THR A 66 4.52 -7.59 -7.13
C THR A 66 4.89 -6.48 -6.13
N LEU A 67 3.95 -5.59 -5.78
CA LEU A 67 4.19 -4.58 -4.76
C LEU A 67 4.45 -5.20 -3.38
N LEU A 68 3.66 -6.20 -2.99
CA LEU A 68 3.83 -6.90 -1.72
C LEU A 68 5.12 -7.73 -1.68
N ASP A 69 5.48 -8.41 -2.76
CA ASP A 69 6.73 -9.16 -2.90
C ASP A 69 7.96 -8.25 -2.72
N ILE A 70 7.93 -7.02 -3.26
CA ILE A 70 8.98 -6.03 -3.02
C ILE A 70 9.06 -5.65 -1.52
N GLY A 71 7.92 -5.59 -0.83
CA GLY A 71 7.86 -5.25 0.59
C GLY A 71 8.48 -6.30 1.52
N ILE A 72 8.43 -7.57 1.14
CA ILE A 72 9.04 -8.67 1.91
C ILE A 72 10.46 -9.02 1.45
N THR A 73 10.85 -8.59 0.25
CA THR A 73 12.21 -8.79 -0.27
C THR A 73 13.18 -7.96 0.57
N LYS A 74 14.29 -8.57 1.01
CA LYS A 74 15.26 -7.98 1.96
C LYS A 74 16.00 -6.79 1.39
#